data_AF-A0A5K0ZVL6-F1
#
_entry.id   AF-A0A5K0ZVL6-F1
#
_cell.length_a   1.000
_cell.length_b   1.000
_cell.length_c   1.000
_cell.angle_alpha   90.00
_cell.angle_beta   90.00
_cell.angle_gamma   90.00
#
_symmetry.space_group_name_H-M   'P 1'
#
loop_
_entity.id
_entity.type
_entity.pdbx_description
1 polymer ?
#
loop_
_entity_poly.entity_id
_entity_poly.type
_entity_poly.pdbx_seq_one_letter_code
_entity_poly.pdbx_strand_id
1 'polypeptide(L)'
;MKEETISVCDLSQRRSDFCYIEGDIRVDRDSSTIYFVNPHAEIPSDGFWKIRPYARKTDQRAMSSVTELKVKPLMNSRDLPSCSVTHSVPVIVFSTAGYNGNLFHDFSDVIIPLFLTSHHYNEEVQFMITNGKTWWRNKYGKLLRQLSHYEIIDFDNDHRVHCFTKLRVGLTEHKEFSIDPKIKSFNGYSSMQEFRNLMMDSYSLSRRTVTQIRDGEKRKPRLLILSRNRTRKLRNVQETIKLSKKLGFEVVVADDGMTRDLSRFARIVNSCDVMMGVHGAGFTNMVFLPAGAVIIQIVPYGRLDWISTVFFARPAKDMKLKYLEYDISMEESSLIEQYPSDDPVLKDPISVHRKGWNVAAGIYLFRQDVKLNLNRFKGVLVDAKKLLHQKI
;
A
#
# COMPACT_ATOMS: atom_id res chain seq x y z
N MET A 1 -30.88 24.73 19.74
CA MET A 1 -29.60 24.98 19.05
C MET A 1 -29.69 24.36 17.68
N LYS A 2 -29.60 25.14 16.60
CA LYS A 2 -29.46 24.56 15.25
C LYS A 2 -28.08 23.90 15.22
N GLU A 3 -28.01 22.59 15.02
CA GLU A 3 -26.75 21.94 14.68
C GLU A 3 -26.24 22.58 13.38
N GLU A 4 -25.07 23.22 13.42
CA GLU A 4 -24.41 23.69 12.21
C GLU A 4 -23.93 22.48 11.43
N THR A 5 -24.53 22.26 10.25
CA THR A 5 -24.10 21.25 9.28
C THR A 5 -22.68 21.60 8.79
N ILE A 6 -21.67 20.87 9.28
CA ILE A 6 -20.30 21.01 8.77
C ILE A 6 -20.15 20.13 7.53
N SER A 7 -20.04 20.76 6.36
CA SER A 7 -19.71 20.06 5.11
C SER A 7 -18.47 20.68 4.48
N VAL A 8 -17.41 19.89 4.31
CA VAL A 8 -16.15 20.31 3.70
C VAL A 8 -15.77 19.32 2.60
N CYS A 9 -15.74 19.78 1.36
CA CYS A 9 -15.18 19.05 0.23
C CYS A 9 -13.83 19.66 -0.14
N ASP A 10 -12.74 18.93 0.12
CA ASP A 10 -11.39 19.36 -0.23
C ASP A 10 -10.94 18.60 -1.48
N LEU A 11 -10.93 19.32 -2.60
CA LEU A 11 -10.42 18.87 -3.89
C LEU A 11 -9.06 19.50 -4.24
N SER A 12 -8.41 20.16 -3.29
CA SER A 12 -7.12 20.83 -3.50
C SER A 12 -5.93 19.88 -3.30
N GLN A 13 -6.14 18.79 -2.56
CA GLN A 13 -5.10 17.82 -2.26
C GLN A 13 -4.56 17.16 -3.53
N ARG A 14 -3.24 16.92 -3.54
CA ARG A 14 -2.54 16.35 -4.70
C ARG A 14 -2.91 14.90 -4.95
N ARG A 15 -3.16 14.11 -3.91
CA ARG A 15 -3.18 12.65 -4.01
C ARG A 15 -4.56 12.00 -3.90
N SER A 16 -5.48 12.65 -3.19
CA SER A 16 -6.81 12.11 -2.92
C SER A 16 -7.80 13.24 -2.70
N ASP A 17 -9.01 13.12 -3.26
CA ASP A 17 -10.12 14.02 -2.97
C ASP A 17 -10.98 13.45 -1.83
N PHE A 18 -11.56 14.32 -1.01
CA PHE A 18 -12.53 13.88 -0.02
C PHE A 18 -13.62 14.92 0.26
N CYS A 19 -14.77 14.43 0.73
CA CYS A 19 -15.75 15.25 1.43
C CYS A 19 -15.99 14.68 2.83
N TYR A 20 -16.10 15.56 3.82
CA TYR A 20 -16.62 15.27 5.14
C TYR A 20 -17.95 15.99 5.33
N ILE A 21 -18.96 15.28 5.80
CA ILE A 21 -20.34 15.76 5.90
C ILE A 21 -20.90 15.34 7.26
N GLU A 22 -21.44 16.28 8.02
CA GLU A 22 -22.29 16.02 9.19
C GLU A 22 -23.70 16.53 8.92
N GLY A 23 -24.74 15.81 9.34
CA GLY A 23 -26.15 16.19 9.17
C GLY A 23 -27.01 15.04 8.65
N ASP A 24 -28.16 15.36 8.07
CA ASP A 24 -29.09 14.35 7.55
C ASP A 24 -28.64 13.83 6.18
N ILE A 25 -27.96 12.67 6.14
CA ILE A 25 -27.27 12.15 4.94
C ILE A 25 -28.00 10.93 4.38
N ARG A 26 -28.10 10.85 3.04
CA ARG A 26 -28.61 9.70 2.30
C ARG A 26 -27.58 9.24 1.27
N VAL A 27 -27.21 7.97 1.32
CA VAL A 27 -26.40 7.35 0.27
C VAL A 27 -27.31 6.49 -0.59
N ASP A 28 -27.49 6.93 -1.84
CA ASP A 28 -28.30 6.25 -2.84
C ASP A 28 -27.39 5.68 -3.94
N ARG A 29 -27.38 4.36 -4.00
CA ARG A 29 -26.61 3.57 -4.95
C ARG A 29 -27.07 3.78 -6.38
N ASP A 30 -28.38 3.83 -6.63
CA ASP A 30 -28.92 3.77 -8.00
C ASP A 30 -28.68 5.07 -8.77
N SER A 31 -28.61 6.20 -8.06
CA SER A 31 -28.22 7.49 -8.63
C SER A 31 -26.73 7.81 -8.49
N SER A 32 -25.94 6.94 -7.84
CA SER A 32 -24.56 7.17 -7.39
C SER A 32 -24.40 8.49 -6.63
N THR A 33 -25.35 8.82 -5.76
CA THR A 33 -25.43 10.15 -5.13
C THR A 33 -25.49 10.04 -3.60
N ILE A 34 -24.68 10.87 -2.95
CA ILE A 34 -24.71 11.16 -1.53
C ILE A 34 -25.45 12.49 -1.37
N TYR A 35 -26.67 12.45 -0.87
CA TYR A 35 -27.46 13.63 -0.57
C TYR A 35 -27.26 14.04 0.89
N PHE A 36 -27.29 15.35 1.15
CA PHE A 36 -27.31 15.88 2.50
C PHE A 36 -28.01 17.24 2.53
N VAL A 37 -28.62 17.58 3.67
CA VAL A 37 -29.29 18.88 3.82
C VAL A 37 -28.29 19.91 4.33
N ASN A 38 -28.02 20.93 3.51
CA ASN A 38 -27.26 22.11 3.93
C ASN A 38 -27.77 23.36 3.20
N PRO A 39 -28.68 24.13 3.82
CA PRO A 39 -29.22 25.36 3.23
C PRO A 39 -28.17 26.46 3.00
N HIS A 40 -27.01 26.35 3.64
CA HIS A 40 -25.94 27.33 3.62
C HIS A 40 -24.68 26.85 2.90
N ALA A 41 -24.71 25.65 2.30
CA ALA A 41 -23.57 25.15 1.53
C ALA A 41 -23.31 26.06 0.32
N GLU A 42 -22.05 26.40 0.08
CA GLU A 42 -21.62 26.92 -1.21
C GLU A 42 -21.85 25.83 -2.26
N ILE A 43 -22.90 26.00 -3.07
CA ILE A 43 -23.25 25.03 -4.10
C ILE A 43 -22.23 25.18 -5.24
N PRO A 44 -21.53 24.09 -5.65
CA PRO A 44 -20.65 24.15 -6.81
C PRO A 44 -21.45 24.43 -8.09
N SER A 45 -20.82 24.95 -9.14
CA SER A 45 -21.50 25.35 -10.39
C SER A 45 -22.42 24.26 -10.99
N ASP A 46 -21.99 23.01 -10.90
CA ASP A 46 -22.72 21.84 -11.42
C ASP A 46 -23.85 21.36 -10.46
N GLY A 47 -24.00 21.98 -9.30
CA GLY A 47 -24.98 21.60 -8.26
C GLY A 47 -24.54 20.45 -7.35
N PHE A 48 -23.38 19.84 -7.59
CA PHE A 48 -22.80 18.76 -6.78
C PHE A 48 -21.29 18.67 -6.97
N TRP A 49 -20.58 18.06 -6.01
CA TRP A 49 -19.18 17.68 -6.16
C TRP A 49 -19.07 16.27 -6.76
N LYS A 50 -18.09 16.05 -7.64
CA LYS A 50 -17.77 14.73 -8.21
C LYS A 50 -16.56 14.17 -7.48
N ILE A 51 -16.70 13.03 -6.83
CA ILE A 51 -15.60 12.36 -6.12
C ILE A 51 -15.45 10.92 -6.59
N ARG A 52 -14.21 10.55 -6.92
CA ARG A 52 -13.77 9.18 -7.11
C ARG A 52 -12.94 8.78 -5.89
N PRO A 53 -13.46 7.97 -4.96
CA PRO A 53 -12.88 7.84 -3.63
C PRO A 53 -11.71 6.83 -3.60
N TYR A 54 -10.65 7.13 -4.34
CA TYR A 54 -9.42 6.32 -4.49
C TYR A 54 -8.18 7.22 -4.40
N ALA A 55 -7.16 6.81 -3.63
CA ALA A 55 -5.98 7.63 -3.34
C ALA A 55 -4.89 7.55 -4.44
N ARG A 56 -5.27 7.92 -5.68
CA ARG A 56 -4.35 8.21 -6.80
C ARG A 56 -4.95 9.23 -7.77
N LYS A 57 -5.46 10.34 -7.24
CA LYS A 57 -6.20 11.36 -7.99
C LYS A 57 -5.61 11.72 -9.36
N THR A 58 -4.29 11.91 -9.44
CA THR A 58 -3.61 12.34 -10.67
C THR A 58 -3.35 11.22 -11.68
N ASP A 59 -3.56 9.95 -11.32
CA ASP A 59 -3.34 8.80 -12.22
C ASP A 59 -4.62 8.48 -12.99
N GLN A 60 -4.71 9.01 -14.21
CA GLN A 60 -5.88 8.84 -15.08
C GLN A 60 -6.21 7.36 -15.36
N ARG A 61 -5.18 6.49 -15.45
CA ARG A 61 -5.38 5.07 -15.74
C ARG A 61 -6.03 4.37 -14.55
N ALA A 62 -5.53 4.60 -13.33
CA ALA A 62 -6.18 4.07 -12.13
C ALA A 62 -7.62 4.59 -12.01
N MET A 63 -7.78 5.91 -12.14
CA MET A 63 -9.05 6.60 -11.94
C MET A 63 -10.11 6.27 -13.01
N SER A 64 -9.73 5.72 -14.16
CA SER A 64 -10.66 5.33 -15.24
C SER A 64 -11.65 4.21 -14.84
N SER A 65 -11.28 3.41 -13.84
CA SER A 65 -12.09 2.27 -13.36
C SER A 65 -12.82 2.54 -12.04
N VAL A 66 -12.60 3.70 -11.43
CA VAL A 66 -13.15 4.06 -10.12
C VAL A 66 -14.54 4.65 -10.31
N THR A 67 -15.54 4.11 -9.59
CA THR A 67 -16.90 4.66 -9.59
C THR A 67 -16.89 6.10 -9.10
N GLU A 68 -17.46 6.99 -9.90
CA GLU A 68 -17.65 8.40 -9.55
C GLU A 68 -18.95 8.58 -8.77
N LEU A 69 -18.85 9.19 -7.59
CA LEU A 69 -19.97 9.53 -6.71
C LEU A 69 -20.25 11.03 -6.78
N LYS A 70 -21.53 11.39 -6.74
CA LYS A 70 -21.98 12.78 -6.64
C LYS A 70 -22.25 13.08 -5.19
N VAL A 71 -21.69 14.16 -4.67
CA VAL A 71 -22.02 14.68 -3.34
C VAL A 71 -22.90 15.91 -3.55
N LYS A 72 -24.19 15.81 -3.22
CA LYS A 72 -25.20 16.81 -3.60
C LYS A 72 -25.85 17.44 -2.36
N PRO A 73 -25.64 18.74 -2.11
CA PRO A 73 -26.37 19.45 -1.08
C PRO A 73 -27.82 19.69 -1.53
N LEU A 74 -28.77 19.56 -0.61
CA LEU A 74 -30.17 19.91 -0.78
C LEU A 74 -30.56 21.03 0.18
N MET A 75 -31.49 21.87 -0.25
CA MET A 75 -32.01 22.99 0.55
C MET A 75 -33.02 22.51 1.59
N ASN A 76 -33.84 21.50 1.26
CA ASN A 76 -34.91 21.00 2.09
C ASN A 76 -34.81 19.49 2.31
N SER A 77 -35.15 19.04 3.51
CA SER A 77 -35.21 17.61 3.86
C SER A 77 -36.30 16.84 3.10
N ARG A 78 -37.31 17.52 2.56
CA ARG A 78 -38.38 16.92 1.76
C ARG A 78 -37.89 16.35 0.43
N ASP A 79 -36.77 16.85 -0.06
CA ASP A 79 -36.16 16.42 -1.32
C ASP A 79 -35.22 15.22 -1.12
N LEU A 80 -35.00 14.79 0.13
CA LEU A 80 -34.19 13.60 0.43
C LEU A 80 -34.96 12.33 0.09
N PRO A 81 -34.28 11.31 -0.48
CA PRO A 81 -34.86 9.98 -0.59
C PRO A 81 -35.16 9.40 0.80
N SER A 82 -36.20 8.56 0.86
CA SER A 82 -36.61 7.89 2.10
C SER A 82 -35.55 6.88 2.55
N CYS A 83 -35.32 6.78 3.86
CA CYS A 83 -34.41 5.80 4.43
C CYS A 83 -34.94 4.38 4.26
N SER A 84 -34.10 3.49 3.74
CA SER A 84 -34.33 2.05 3.81
C SER A 84 -33.66 1.45 5.05
N VAL A 85 -32.48 1.97 5.41
CA VAL A 85 -31.69 1.54 6.59
C VAL A 85 -31.03 2.75 7.22
N THR A 86 -31.08 2.84 8.55
CA THR A 86 -30.44 3.92 9.33
C THR A 86 -29.30 3.37 10.16
N HIS A 87 -28.20 4.12 10.22
CA HIS A 87 -26.98 3.78 10.94
C HIS A 87 -26.68 4.84 11.99
N SER A 88 -26.23 4.42 13.18
CA SER A 88 -25.90 5.31 14.30
C SER A 88 -24.42 5.74 14.35
N VAL A 89 -23.57 5.12 13.53
CA VAL A 89 -22.13 5.43 13.46
C VAL A 89 -21.76 6.15 12.17
N PRO A 90 -20.62 6.86 12.13
CA PRO A 90 -20.10 7.45 10.90
C PRO A 90 -19.82 6.40 9.83
N VAL A 91 -19.80 6.81 8.56
CA VAL A 91 -19.40 5.94 7.44
C VAL A 91 -18.21 6.50 6.68
N ILE A 92 -17.29 5.61 6.28
CA ILE A 92 -16.23 5.92 5.32
C ILE A 92 -16.55 5.19 4.01
N VAL A 93 -16.72 5.98 2.94
CA VAL A 93 -16.96 5.50 1.58
C VAL A 93 -15.66 5.54 0.78
N PHE A 94 -15.19 4.38 0.30
CA PHE A 94 -13.96 4.28 -0.49
C PHE A 94 -14.05 3.22 -1.58
N SER A 95 -13.20 3.35 -2.60
CA SER A 95 -13.16 2.43 -3.74
C SER A 95 -12.05 1.39 -3.60
N THR A 96 -12.34 0.16 -4.03
CA THR A 96 -11.31 -0.87 -4.26
C THR A 96 -11.01 -1.14 -5.75
N ALA A 97 -11.26 -0.19 -6.64
CA ALA A 97 -10.88 -0.25 -8.06
C ALA A 97 -9.39 0.12 -8.29
N GLY A 98 -9.09 0.83 -9.39
CA GLY A 98 -7.75 1.28 -9.71
C GLY A 98 -6.78 0.12 -9.93
N TYR A 99 -5.63 0.16 -9.25
CA TYR A 99 -4.58 -0.87 -9.37
C TYR A 99 -4.71 -2.00 -8.35
N ASN A 100 -5.81 -2.07 -7.59
CA ASN A 100 -6.03 -3.15 -6.63
C ASN A 100 -5.99 -4.55 -7.27
N GLY A 101 -5.43 -5.50 -6.53
CA GLY A 101 -5.00 -6.81 -7.03
C GLY A 101 -3.48 -6.93 -7.11
N ASN A 102 -2.78 -5.80 -7.08
CA ASN A 102 -1.35 -5.74 -6.82
C ASN A 102 -1.11 -5.40 -5.35
N LEU A 103 -0.33 -6.21 -4.64
CA LEU A 103 -0.10 -6.06 -3.20
C LEU A 103 0.41 -4.65 -2.82
N PHE A 104 1.26 -4.04 -3.65
CA PHE A 104 1.75 -2.69 -3.38
C PHE A 104 0.60 -1.69 -3.36
N HIS A 105 -0.24 -1.72 -4.39
CA HIS A 105 -1.38 -0.83 -4.54
C HIS A 105 -2.49 -1.10 -3.51
N ASP A 106 -2.74 -2.37 -3.18
CA ASP A 106 -3.66 -2.73 -2.09
C ASP A 106 -3.26 -1.98 -0.79
N PHE A 107 -1.97 -1.82 -0.55
CA PHE A 107 -1.45 -1.13 0.63
C PHE A 107 -1.33 0.39 0.48
N SER A 108 -0.68 0.87 -0.58
CA SER A 108 -0.38 2.28 -0.78
C SER A 108 -1.62 3.10 -1.09
N ASP A 109 -2.57 2.53 -1.84
CA ASP A 109 -3.70 3.28 -2.40
C ASP A 109 -4.98 3.11 -1.57
N VAL A 110 -5.05 2.05 -0.75
CA VAL A 110 -6.25 1.73 0.03
C VAL A 110 -5.96 1.51 1.50
N ILE A 111 -5.15 0.51 1.89
CA ILE A 111 -5.04 0.14 3.31
C ILE A 111 -4.40 1.21 4.20
N ILE A 112 -3.26 1.80 3.79
CA ILE A 112 -2.62 2.88 4.55
C ILE A 112 -3.53 4.12 4.57
N PRO A 113 -4.11 4.56 3.43
CA PRO A 113 -5.09 5.65 3.44
C PRO A 113 -6.32 5.37 4.29
N LEU A 114 -6.82 4.14 4.31
CA LEU A 114 -7.93 3.72 5.15
C LEU A 114 -7.56 3.79 6.63
N PHE A 115 -6.38 3.32 7.03
CA PHE A 115 -5.88 3.46 8.40
C PHE A 115 -5.83 4.94 8.83
N LEU A 116 -5.21 5.81 8.02
CA LEU A 116 -5.13 7.25 8.27
C LEU A 116 -6.53 7.88 8.42
N THR A 117 -7.51 7.33 7.69
CA THR A 117 -8.87 7.85 7.66
C THR A 117 -9.74 7.31 8.79
N SER A 118 -9.53 6.08 9.24
CA SER A 118 -10.48 5.36 10.10
C SER A 118 -10.01 5.16 11.54
N HIS A 119 -8.70 5.11 11.80
CA HIS A 119 -8.18 4.60 13.07
C HIS A 119 -8.69 5.38 14.31
N HIS A 120 -8.90 6.70 14.19
CA HIS A 120 -9.41 7.53 15.28
C HIS A 120 -10.85 7.26 15.70
N TYR A 121 -11.63 6.58 14.88
CA TYR A 121 -12.98 6.18 15.27
C TYR A 121 -12.96 5.03 16.29
N ASN A 122 -11.80 4.45 16.62
CA ASN A 122 -11.66 3.35 17.57
C ASN A 122 -12.67 2.23 17.28
N GLU A 123 -12.71 1.79 16.02
CA GLU A 123 -13.58 0.71 15.53
C GLU A 123 -15.08 1.09 15.41
N GLU A 124 -15.48 2.28 15.88
CA GLU A 124 -16.83 2.86 15.77
C GLU A 124 -17.07 3.59 14.45
N VAL A 125 -16.84 2.90 13.32
CA VAL A 125 -17.07 3.44 11.99
C VAL A 125 -17.51 2.35 11.02
N GLN A 126 -18.51 2.65 10.21
CA GLN A 126 -19.00 1.79 9.14
C GLN A 126 -18.13 1.95 7.88
N PHE A 127 -17.83 0.85 7.20
CA PHE A 127 -17.23 0.90 5.86
C PHE A 127 -18.27 0.64 4.78
N MET A 128 -18.22 1.43 3.72
CA MET A 128 -18.97 1.25 2.50
C MET A 128 -18.01 1.26 1.32
N ILE A 129 -17.97 0.15 0.57
CA ILE A 129 -16.96 -0.04 -0.48
C ILE A 129 -17.62 0.01 -1.85
N THR A 130 -17.13 0.90 -2.71
CA THR A 130 -17.43 0.90 -4.15
C THR A 130 -16.40 0.06 -4.91
N ASN A 131 -16.82 -0.54 -6.02
CA ASN A 131 -16.01 -1.51 -6.77
C ASN A 131 -15.49 -2.64 -5.86
N GLY A 132 -16.34 -3.10 -4.95
CA GLY A 132 -16.04 -3.98 -3.82
C GLY A 132 -15.82 -5.42 -4.24
N LYS A 133 -14.58 -5.81 -4.56
CA LYS A 133 -14.29 -7.19 -4.95
C LYS A 133 -14.30 -8.12 -3.74
N THR A 134 -15.15 -9.16 -3.74
CA THR A 134 -15.26 -10.15 -2.65
C THR A 134 -13.92 -10.74 -2.22
N TRP A 135 -13.04 -11.07 -3.17
CA TRP A 135 -11.72 -11.63 -2.85
C TRP A 135 -10.84 -10.66 -2.03
N TRP A 136 -10.98 -9.35 -2.23
CA TRP A 136 -10.19 -8.34 -1.52
C TRP A 136 -10.66 -8.25 -0.07
N ARG A 137 -11.98 -8.19 0.14
CA ARG A 137 -12.59 -8.23 1.49
C ARG A 137 -12.18 -9.50 2.24
N ASN A 138 -12.19 -10.65 1.57
CA ASN A 138 -11.79 -11.91 2.20
C ASN A 138 -10.29 -11.92 2.56
N LYS A 139 -9.43 -11.42 1.67
CA LYS A 139 -7.98 -11.33 1.89
C LYS A 139 -7.62 -10.45 3.08
N TYR A 140 -8.29 -9.29 3.22
CA TYR A 140 -8.00 -8.29 4.25
C TYR A 140 -8.98 -8.28 5.42
N GLY A 141 -9.94 -9.20 5.48
CA GLY A 141 -11.01 -9.18 6.47
C GLY A 141 -10.56 -9.16 7.93
N LYS A 142 -9.41 -9.79 8.24
CA LYS A 142 -8.82 -9.71 9.59
C LYS A 142 -8.39 -8.29 9.96
N LEU A 143 -7.78 -7.57 9.02
CA LEU A 143 -7.38 -6.18 9.20
C LEU A 143 -8.59 -5.24 9.26
N LEU A 144 -9.57 -5.44 8.36
CA LEU A 144 -10.76 -4.59 8.33
C LEU A 144 -11.56 -4.67 9.64
N ARG A 145 -11.61 -5.85 10.27
CA ARG A 145 -12.21 -6.04 11.60
C ARG A 145 -11.46 -5.40 12.76
N GLN A 146 -10.22 -4.97 12.56
CA GLN A 146 -9.47 -4.18 13.56
C GLN A 146 -9.66 -2.67 13.37
N LEU A 147 -10.36 -2.26 12.32
CA LEU A 147 -10.67 -0.86 12.02
C LEU A 147 -12.17 -0.55 12.12
N SER A 148 -13.03 -1.58 12.14
CA SER A 148 -14.48 -1.46 12.21
C SER A 148 -15.10 -2.74 12.79
N HIS A 149 -16.04 -2.58 13.71
CA HIS A 149 -16.87 -3.68 14.24
C HIS A 149 -18.08 -4.02 13.35
N TYR A 150 -18.33 -3.25 12.30
CA TYR A 150 -19.55 -3.33 11.52
C TYR A 150 -19.36 -4.11 10.21
N GLU A 151 -20.45 -4.74 9.73
CA GLU A 151 -20.42 -5.44 8.45
C GLU A 151 -20.24 -4.46 7.28
N ILE A 152 -19.29 -4.74 6.40
CA ILE A 152 -18.99 -3.87 5.26
C ILE A 152 -20.19 -3.79 4.31
N ILE A 153 -20.63 -2.57 4.01
CA ILE A 153 -21.68 -2.33 3.01
C ILE A 153 -21.07 -2.43 1.61
N ASP A 154 -21.61 -3.33 0.79
CA ASP A 154 -21.25 -3.49 -0.61
C ASP A 154 -22.08 -2.52 -1.47
N PHE A 155 -21.53 -1.32 -1.70
CA PHE A 155 -22.25 -0.26 -2.42
C PHE A 155 -22.67 -0.70 -3.82
N ASP A 156 -21.95 -1.60 -4.49
CA ASP A 156 -22.27 -1.93 -5.88
C ASP A 156 -23.55 -2.79 -5.98
N ASN A 157 -23.88 -3.52 -4.91
CA ASN A 157 -24.94 -4.55 -4.89
C ASN A 157 -26.05 -4.28 -3.88
N ASP A 158 -25.92 -3.27 -3.01
CA ASP A 158 -26.96 -2.89 -2.06
C ASP A 158 -27.78 -1.69 -2.59
N HIS A 159 -29.03 -1.96 -2.99
CA HIS A 159 -29.94 -0.95 -3.56
C HIS A 159 -30.72 -0.17 -2.49
N ARG A 160 -30.51 -0.46 -1.21
CA ARG A 160 -31.17 0.26 -0.12
C ARG A 160 -30.59 1.66 0.01
N VAL A 161 -31.42 2.64 0.40
CA VAL A 161 -30.93 3.96 0.77
C VAL A 161 -30.41 3.91 2.21
N HIS A 162 -29.10 4.11 2.38
CA HIS A 162 -28.45 4.11 3.69
C HIS A 162 -28.38 5.52 4.27
N CYS A 163 -28.81 5.66 5.51
CA CYS A 163 -28.90 6.94 6.21
C CYS A 163 -27.89 7.04 7.35
N PHE A 164 -27.20 8.18 7.42
CA PHE A 164 -26.14 8.46 8.40
C PHE A 164 -26.26 9.88 8.92
N THR A 165 -25.60 10.14 10.05
CA THR A 165 -25.42 11.50 10.59
C THR A 165 -24.04 12.08 10.31
N LYS A 166 -23.05 11.22 10.02
CA LYS A 166 -21.69 11.61 9.65
C LYS A 166 -21.16 10.73 8.53
N LEU A 167 -20.57 11.33 7.51
CA LEU A 167 -20.02 10.64 6.35
C LEU A 167 -18.69 11.24 5.93
N ARG A 168 -17.75 10.36 5.59
CA ARG A 168 -16.55 10.70 4.83
C ARG A 168 -16.52 9.91 3.54
N VAL A 169 -16.43 10.59 2.40
CA VAL A 169 -16.15 9.95 1.10
C VAL A 169 -14.74 10.30 0.67
N GLY A 170 -13.96 9.30 0.28
CA GLY A 170 -12.54 9.43 -0.02
C GLY A 170 -11.63 9.16 1.18
N LEU A 171 -10.38 8.81 0.88
CA LEU A 171 -9.37 8.45 1.87
C LEU A 171 -8.31 9.55 1.98
N THR A 172 -7.65 9.64 3.13
CA THR A 172 -6.49 10.52 3.35
C THR A 172 -5.22 9.85 2.86
N GLU A 173 -4.54 10.45 1.88
CA GLU A 173 -3.20 10.02 1.50
C GLU A 173 -2.27 11.22 1.25
N HIS A 174 -1.09 11.19 1.86
CA HIS A 174 -0.09 12.25 1.72
C HIS A 174 1.32 11.73 1.37
N LYS A 175 1.55 10.42 1.36
CA LYS A 175 2.87 9.84 1.09
C LYS A 175 2.77 8.42 0.51
N GLU A 176 3.59 8.14 -0.49
CA GLU A 176 3.60 6.85 -1.20
C GLU A 176 4.05 5.71 -0.28
N PHE A 177 3.17 4.71 -0.07
CA PHE A 177 3.43 3.53 0.77
C PHE A 177 4.02 3.84 2.16
N SER A 178 3.69 5.01 2.70
CA SER A 178 4.21 5.46 3.97
C SER A 178 3.30 6.51 4.59
N ILE A 179 3.61 6.91 5.82
CA ILE A 179 2.95 7.98 6.56
C ILE A 179 4.02 9.02 6.88
N ASP A 180 3.72 10.28 6.57
CA ASP A 180 4.48 11.43 7.06
C ASP A 180 3.98 11.81 8.47
N PRO A 181 4.78 11.59 9.53
CA PRO A 181 4.37 11.91 10.90
C PRO A 181 4.29 13.42 11.19
N LYS A 182 4.68 14.28 10.24
CA LYS A 182 4.60 15.74 10.39
C LYS A 182 3.33 16.32 9.78
N ILE A 183 2.59 15.55 8.98
CA ILE A 183 1.34 16.00 8.37
C ILE A 183 0.22 15.66 9.35
N LYS A 184 -0.43 16.71 9.86
CA LYS A 184 -1.62 16.56 10.68
C LYS A 184 -2.79 16.16 9.78
N SER A 185 -3.35 14.99 10.01
CA SER A 185 -4.63 14.59 9.42
C SER A 185 -5.79 15.07 10.30
N PHE A 186 -7.03 14.80 9.90
CA PHE A 186 -8.24 15.27 10.61
C PHE A 186 -8.25 14.96 12.12
N ASN A 187 -7.61 13.87 12.53
CA ASN A 187 -7.61 13.36 13.90
C ASN A 187 -6.28 13.55 14.66
N GLY A 188 -5.28 14.20 14.04
CA GLY A 188 -3.94 14.33 14.61
C GLY A 188 -2.84 13.73 13.74
N TYR A 189 -1.74 13.36 14.39
CA TYR A 189 -0.56 12.79 13.74
C TYR A 189 -0.61 11.26 13.81
N SER A 190 -0.18 10.60 12.74
CA SER A 190 -0.02 9.15 12.70
C SER A 190 1.35 8.79 12.15
N SER A 191 1.77 7.55 12.37
CA SER A 191 3.08 7.07 11.98
C SER A 191 3.02 5.68 11.36
N MET A 192 4.05 5.35 10.59
CA MET A 192 4.22 3.99 10.09
C MET A 192 4.42 2.95 11.20
N GLN A 193 4.80 3.36 12.41
CA GLN A 193 4.93 2.45 13.54
C GLN A 193 3.56 2.02 14.07
N GLU A 194 2.61 2.96 14.22
CA GLU A 194 1.24 2.64 14.63
C GLU A 194 0.53 1.77 13.59
N PHE A 195 0.68 2.10 12.31
CA PHE A 195 0.14 1.27 11.23
C PHE A 195 0.71 -0.16 11.29
N ARG A 196 2.02 -0.32 11.51
CA ARG A 196 2.62 -1.65 11.64
C ARG A 196 2.15 -2.39 12.89
N ASN A 197 1.89 -1.70 13.99
CA ASN A 197 1.33 -2.33 15.17
C ASN A 197 -0.05 -2.92 14.87
N LEU A 198 -0.94 -2.14 14.25
CA LEU A 198 -2.24 -2.62 13.76
C LEU A 198 -2.08 -3.84 12.85
N MET A 199 -1.16 -3.80 11.89
CA MET A 199 -0.90 -4.94 11.02
C MET A 199 -0.45 -6.17 11.81
N MET A 200 0.44 -6.02 12.78
CA MET A 200 0.89 -7.12 13.61
C MET A 200 -0.23 -7.67 14.49
N ASP A 201 -1.08 -6.82 15.07
CA ASP A 201 -2.23 -7.22 15.87
C ASP A 201 -3.26 -8.00 15.03
N SER A 202 -3.60 -7.47 13.84
CA SER A 202 -4.52 -8.07 12.88
C SER A 202 -4.18 -9.52 12.49
N TYR A 203 -2.90 -9.87 12.50
CA TYR A 203 -2.41 -11.21 12.12
C TYR A 203 -1.78 -11.98 13.29
N SER A 204 -1.95 -11.48 14.53
CA SER A 204 -1.46 -12.08 15.77
C SER A 204 0.06 -12.35 15.74
N LEU A 205 0.82 -11.34 15.32
CA LEU A 205 2.27 -11.39 15.21
C LEU A 205 2.92 -10.84 16.48
N SER A 206 3.77 -11.65 17.12
CA SER A 206 4.37 -11.30 18.41
C SER A 206 5.72 -10.58 18.28
N ARG A 207 6.44 -10.74 17.16
CA ARG A 207 7.81 -10.22 17.03
C ARG A 207 7.82 -8.76 16.57
N ARG A 208 7.85 -7.83 17.53
CA ARG A 208 7.86 -6.37 17.27
C ARG A 208 9.23 -5.82 16.89
N THR A 209 10.30 -6.37 17.46
CA THR A 209 11.67 -5.90 17.27
C THR A 209 12.61 -7.07 16.98
N VAL A 210 13.69 -6.80 16.25
CA VAL A 210 14.75 -7.75 16.03
C VAL A 210 15.59 -7.84 17.30
N THR A 211 15.77 -9.07 17.80
CA THR A 211 16.78 -9.40 18.81
C THR A 211 18.17 -9.18 18.21
N GLN A 212 18.91 -8.20 18.73
CA GLN A 212 20.30 -7.98 18.31
C GLN A 212 21.13 -9.23 18.61
N ILE A 213 22.02 -9.59 17.68
CA ILE A 213 22.94 -10.70 17.88
C ILE A 213 24.14 -10.16 18.67
N ARG A 214 24.40 -10.73 19.84
CA ARG A 214 25.58 -10.37 20.64
C ARG A 214 26.83 -11.04 20.07
N ASP A 215 27.98 -10.39 20.22
CA ASP A 215 29.25 -10.99 19.82
C ASP A 215 29.50 -12.29 20.60
N GLY A 216 29.81 -13.37 19.86
CA GLY A 216 29.97 -14.73 20.40
C GLY A 216 28.70 -15.58 20.43
N GLU A 217 27.51 -14.99 20.17
CA GLU A 217 26.26 -15.74 20.09
C GLU A 217 26.19 -16.56 18.79
N LYS A 218 25.88 -17.86 18.88
CA LYS A 218 25.79 -18.77 17.71
C LYS A 218 24.49 -18.64 16.92
N ARG A 219 23.64 -17.64 17.21
CA ARG A 219 22.34 -17.46 16.56
C ARG A 219 22.53 -17.10 15.08
N LYS A 220 21.91 -17.89 14.19
CA LYS A 220 21.89 -17.61 12.75
C LYS A 220 20.71 -16.67 12.42
N PRO A 221 20.95 -15.50 11.81
CA PRO A 221 19.84 -14.67 11.37
C PRO A 221 19.05 -15.33 10.25
N ARG A 222 17.73 -15.12 10.26
CA ARG A 222 16.80 -15.69 9.26
C ARG A 222 16.66 -14.75 8.07
N LEU A 223 17.05 -15.22 6.88
CA LEU A 223 16.95 -14.51 5.61
C LEU A 223 15.78 -15.06 4.78
N LEU A 224 14.80 -14.21 4.50
CA LEU A 224 13.75 -14.46 3.51
C LEU A 224 14.20 -14.02 2.13
N ILE A 225 14.15 -14.91 1.15
CA ILE A 225 14.34 -14.60 -0.27
C ILE A 225 12.97 -14.63 -0.95
N LEU A 226 12.52 -13.48 -1.44
CA LEU A 226 11.34 -13.35 -2.27
C LEU A 226 11.69 -13.77 -3.70
N SER A 227 11.25 -14.97 -4.09
CA SER A 227 11.47 -15.53 -5.42
C SER A 227 10.26 -15.28 -6.32
N ARG A 228 10.49 -14.60 -7.44
CA ARG A 228 9.44 -14.26 -8.41
C ARG A 228 9.41 -15.31 -9.51
N ASN A 229 8.21 -15.77 -9.90
CA ASN A 229 8.08 -16.82 -10.92
C ASN A 229 7.62 -16.29 -12.28
N ARG A 230 7.12 -15.04 -12.34
CA ARG A 230 6.57 -14.43 -13.56
C ARG A 230 7.53 -13.43 -14.21
N THR A 231 7.87 -12.36 -13.50
CA THR A 231 8.71 -11.25 -14.01
C THR A 231 9.81 -10.93 -13.02
N ARG A 232 10.97 -10.44 -13.49
CA ARG A 232 12.11 -10.09 -12.63
C ARG A 232 12.55 -11.29 -11.78
N LYS A 233 12.64 -12.46 -12.40
CA LYS A 233 13.05 -13.69 -11.73
C LYS A 233 14.52 -13.59 -11.32
N LEU A 234 14.85 -14.19 -10.18
CA LEU A 234 16.24 -14.40 -9.78
C LEU A 234 16.71 -15.74 -10.37
N ARG A 235 17.47 -15.69 -11.47
CA ARG A 235 17.86 -16.87 -12.28
C ARG A 235 18.80 -17.83 -11.54
N ASN A 236 19.59 -17.34 -10.59
CA ASN A 236 20.56 -18.12 -9.81
C ASN A 236 20.21 -18.14 -8.30
N VAL A 237 18.92 -18.39 -8.00
CA VAL A 237 18.42 -18.44 -6.62
C VAL A 237 19.08 -19.57 -5.81
N GLN A 238 19.37 -20.72 -6.41
CA GLN A 238 19.99 -21.86 -5.69
C GLN A 238 21.41 -21.54 -5.24
N GLU A 239 22.19 -20.88 -6.08
CA GLU A 239 23.54 -20.43 -5.76
C GLU A 239 23.51 -19.31 -4.72
N THR A 240 22.50 -18.43 -4.78
CA THR A 240 22.27 -17.39 -3.77
C THR A 240 21.93 -18.01 -2.42
N ILE A 241 21.08 -19.04 -2.37
CA ILE A 241 20.78 -19.80 -1.14
C ILE A 241 22.07 -20.43 -0.57
N LYS A 242 22.88 -21.08 -1.42
CA LYS A 242 24.15 -21.69 -1.00
C LYS A 242 25.11 -20.66 -0.42
N LEU A 243 25.26 -19.50 -1.07
CA LEU A 243 26.08 -18.39 -0.56
C LEU A 243 25.57 -17.88 0.79
N SER A 244 24.27 -17.61 0.91
CA SER A 244 23.66 -17.11 2.15
C SER A 244 23.83 -18.10 3.31
N LYS A 245 23.63 -19.41 3.07
CA LYS A 245 23.89 -20.45 4.06
C LYS A 245 25.37 -20.50 4.48
N LYS A 246 26.29 -20.39 3.52
CA LYS A 246 27.74 -20.32 3.80
C LYS A 246 28.12 -19.11 4.64
N LEU A 247 27.41 -17.99 4.48
CA LEU A 247 27.57 -16.78 5.31
C LEU A 247 26.88 -16.88 6.67
N GLY A 248 26.22 -18.01 6.98
CA GLY A 248 25.63 -18.28 8.29
C GLY A 248 24.18 -17.81 8.46
N PHE A 249 23.45 -17.56 7.37
CA PHE A 249 22.00 -17.34 7.43
C PHE A 249 21.23 -18.66 7.48
N GLU A 250 20.12 -18.68 8.22
CA GLU A 250 19.04 -19.62 7.97
C GLU A 250 18.18 -19.05 6.83
N VAL A 251 17.99 -19.80 5.74
CA VAL A 251 17.34 -19.27 4.52
C VAL A 251 15.96 -19.85 4.34
N VAL A 252 14.97 -18.96 4.16
CA VAL A 252 13.61 -19.28 3.75
C VAL A 252 13.40 -18.68 2.36
N VAL A 253 12.81 -19.45 1.44
CA VAL A 253 12.44 -18.94 0.11
C VAL A 253 10.93 -18.94 0.01
N ALA A 254 10.37 -17.83 -0.46
CA ALA A 254 8.95 -17.70 -0.69
C ALA A 254 8.68 -17.29 -2.13
N ASP A 255 7.79 -18.03 -2.78
CA ASP A 255 7.34 -17.72 -4.13
C ASP A 255 6.03 -16.93 -4.16
N ASP A 256 5.61 -16.50 -5.36
CA ASP A 256 4.36 -15.77 -5.58
C ASP A 256 3.12 -16.55 -5.05
N GLY A 257 3.17 -17.88 -5.00
CA GLY A 257 2.09 -18.74 -4.51
C GLY A 257 1.93 -18.67 -2.99
N MET A 258 3.04 -18.67 -2.25
CA MET A 258 3.06 -18.54 -0.79
C MET A 258 2.52 -17.19 -0.30
N THR A 259 2.52 -16.15 -1.15
CA THR A 259 1.97 -14.83 -0.82
C THR A 259 0.44 -14.74 -0.86
N ARG A 260 -0.25 -15.79 -1.34
CA ARG A 260 -1.72 -15.81 -1.46
C ARG A 260 -2.43 -15.88 -0.10
N ASP A 261 -1.88 -16.65 0.84
CA ASP A 261 -2.36 -16.66 2.23
C ASP A 261 -1.59 -15.60 3.02
N LEU A 262 -2.21 -14.42 3.13
CA LEU A 262 -1.62 -13.27 3.81
C LEU A 262 -1.31 -13.56 5.29
N SER A 263 -2.16 -14.35 5.98
CA SER A 263 -1.94 -14.67 7.41
C SER A 263 -0.73 -15.56 7.60
N ARG A 264 -0.62 -16.63 6.80
CA ARG A 264 0.53 -17.53 6.86
C ARG A 264 1.81 -16.80 6.45
N PHE A 265 1.73 -16.00 5.39
CA PHE A 265 2.89 -15.30 4.88
C PHE A 265 3.39 -14.21 5.83
N ALA A 266 2.48 -13.46 6.48
CA ALA A 266 2.83 -12.49 7.50
C ALA A 266 3.62 -13.11 8.66
N ARG A 267 3.27 -14.33 9.11
CA ARG A 267 4.04 -15.07 10.14
C ARG A 267 5.44 -15.45 9.68
N ILE A 268 5.58 -15.90 8.43
CA ILE A 268 6.89 -16.21 7.85
C ILE A 268 7.76 -14.96 7.83
N VAL A 269 7.23 -13.85 7.30
CA VAL A 269 7.96 -12.58 7.22
C VAL A 269 8.33 -12.07 8.60
N ASN A 270 7.41 -12.10 9.57
CA ASN A 270 7.66 -11.66 10.95
C ASN A 270 8.74 -12.51 11.66
N SER A 271 8.92 -13.77 11.25
CA SER A 271 9.99 -14.64 11.76
C SER A 271 11.39 -14.29 11.25
N CYS A 272 11.53 -13.42 10.24
CA CYS A 272 12.79 -13.15 9.56
C CYS A 272 13.50 -11.90 10.11
N ASP A 273 14.82 -11.91 10.02
CA ASP A 273 15.71 -10.79 10.38
C ASP A 273 16.12 -9.97 9.15
N VAL A 274 16.14 -10.62 7.99
CA VAL A 274 16.46 -10.03 6.70
C VAL A 274 15.43 -10.47 5.67
N MET A 275 14.98 -9.56 4.81
CA MET A 275 14.19 -9.87 3.64
C MET A 275 14.87 -9.31 2.40
N MET A 276 15.05 -10.15 1.37
CA MET A 276 15.66 -9.77 0.11
C MET A 276 14.84 -10.22 -1.10
N GLY A 277 15.08 -9.58 -2.24
CA GLY A 277 14.45 -9.94 -3.50
C GLY A 277 14.68 -8.88 -4.57
N VAL A 278 14.23 -9.17 -5.79
CA VAL A 278 14.21 -8.18 -6.88
C VAL A 278 13.03 -7.23 -6.69
N HIS A 279 13.27 -5.92 -6.90
CA HIS A 279 12.27 -4.85 -6.77
C HIS A 279 10.91 -5.31 -7.30
N GLY A 280 9.85 -5.13 -6.50
CA GLY A 280 8.47 -5.43 -6.91
C GLY A 280 7.52 -5.52 -5.73
N ALA A 281 6.22 -5.69 -6.02
CA ALA A 281 5.13 -5.63 -5.04
C ALA A 281 5.26 -6.63 -3.86
N GLY A 282 6.05 -7.69 -3.99
CA GLY A 282 6.33 -8.61 -2.88
C GLY A 282 7.01 -7.93 -1.69
N PHE A 283 7.78 -6.85 -1.92
CA PHE A 283 8.45 -6.11 -0.85
C PHE A 283 7.49 -5.39 0.09
N THR A 284 6.24 -5.16 -0.33
CA THR A 284 5.19 -4.59 0.52
C THR A 284 5.00 -5.37 1.83
N ASN A 285 5.32 -6.67 1.83
CA ASN A 285 5.29 -7.50 3.04
C ASN A 285 6.27 -7.04 4.13
N MET A 286 7.18 -6.11 3.86
CA MET A 286 8.06 -5.51 4.87
C MET A 286 7.31 -4.89 6.05
N VAL A 287 6.02 -4.54 5.88
CA VAL A 287 5.14 -4.11 6.97
C VAL A 287 5.12 -5.11 8.14
N PHE A 288 5.27 -6.42 7.85
CA PHE A 288 5.22 -7.50 8.84
C PHE A 288 6.57 -7.84 9.48
N LEU A 289 7.68 -7.28 8.99
CA LEU A 289 8.97 -7.53 9.63
C LEU A 289 8.97 -6.99 11.08
N PRO A 290 9.90 -7.39 11.94
CA PRO A 290 10.16 -6.65 13.16
C PRO A 290 10.94 -5.36 12.88
N ALA A 291 10.81 -4.35 13.74
CA ALA A 291 11.66 -3.16 13.71
C ALA A 291 13.15 -3.55 13.88
N GLY A 292 14.04 -2.88 13.16
CA GLY A 292 15.47 -3.19 13.10
C GLY A 292 15.86 -4.28 12.10
N ALA A 293 14.90 -4.97 11.48
CA ALA A 293 15.16 -5.92 10.40
C ALA A 293 15.73 -5.23 9.16
N VAL A 294 16.44 -6.00 8.33
CA VAL A 294 17.14 -5.49 7.15
C VAL A 294 16.37 -5.84 5.88
N ILE A 295 16.16 -4.86 5.03
CA ILE A 295 15.67 -5.00 3.67
C ILE A 295 16.85 -4.94 2.72
N ILE A 296 17.01 -5.94 1.85
CA ILE A 296 17.95 -5.91 0.73
C ILE A 296 17.16 -5.86 -0.57
N GLN A 297 17.11 -4.68 -1.19
CA GLN A 297 16.42 -4.50 -2.45
C GLN A 297 17.40 -4.64 -3.62
N ILE A 298 17.16 -5.64 -4.47
CA ILE A 298 17.88 -5.79 -5.74
C ILE A 298 17.15 -4.95 -6.79
N VAL A 299 17.80 -3.91 -7.30
CA VAL A 299 17.22 -2.98 -8.27
C VAL A 299 17.59 -3.46 -9.68
N PRO A 300 16.59 -3.74 -10.56
CA PRO A 300 16.86 -4.13 -11.93
C PRO A 300 17.62 -3.06 -12.71
N TYR A 301 18.28 -3.46 -13.80
CA TYR A 301 19.02 -2.56 -14.66
C TYR A 301 18.09 -1.51 -15.30
N GLY A 302 18.61 -0.33 -15.63
CA GLY A 302 17.87 0.69 -16.38
C GLY A 302 17.43 1.91 -15.58
N ARG A 303 18.26 2.39 -14.64
CA ARG A 303 18.09 3.68 -13.94
C ARG A 303 16.75 3.78 -13.20
N LEU A 304 16.56 2.87 -12.24
CA LEU A 304 15.34 2.70 -11.45
C LEU A 304 15.51 3.16 -9.99
N ASP A 305 16.53 3.97 -9.70
CA ASP A 305 16.88 4.47 -8.36
C ASP A 305 15.75 5.28 -7.71
N TRP A 306 15.00 6.05 -8.52
CA TRP A 306 13.89 6.83 -8.01
C TRP A 306 12.74 5.94 -7.50
N ILE A 307 12.42 4.84 -8.20
CA ILE A 307 11.34 3.93 -7.75
C ILE A 307 11.77 3.09 -6.56
N SER A 308 13.02 2.62 -6.49
CA SER A 308 13.51 1.90 -5.32
C SER A 308 13.45 2.79 -4.08
N THR A 309 13.91 4.04 -4.24
CA THR A 309 13.92 5.03 -3.17
C THR A 309 12.52 5.39 -2.68
N VAL A 310 11.61 5.76 -3.59
CA VAL A 310 10.27 6.24 -3.24
C VAL A 310 9.39 5.10 -2.73
N PHE A 311 9.46 3.91 -3.35
CA PHE A 311 8.55 2.82 -3.00
C PHE A 311 9.01 1.97 -1.82
N PHE A 312 10.31 1.89 -1.52
CA PHE A 312 10.77 0.99 -0.46
C PHE A 312 11.87 1.54 0.44
N ALA A 313 12.85 2.30 -0.07
CA ALA A 313 13.92 2.82 0.79
C ALA A 313 13.41 3.82 1.85
N ARG A 314 12.61 4.81 1.43
CA ARG A 314 11.99 5.79 2.35
C ARG A 314 10.97 5.11 3.27
N PRO A 315 10.00 4.32 2.78
CA PRO A 315 9.09 3.57 3.64
C PRO A 315 9.80 2.66 4.65
N ALA A 316 10.91 2.01 4.28
CA ALA A 316 11.66 1.16 5.21
C ALA A 316 12.19 1.96 6.39
N LYS A 317 12.73 3.17 6.16
CA LYS A 317 13.19 4.07 7.23
C LYS A 317 12.03 4.52 8.12
N ASP A 318 10.91 4.92 7.53
CA ASP A 318 9.71 5.35 8.27
C ASP A 318 9.17 4.21 9.15
N MET A 319 9.29 2.97 8.67
CA MET A 319 8.96 1.75 9.40
C MET A 319 10.00 1.37 10.47
N LYS A 320 11.14 2.06 10.62
CA LYS A 320 12.27 1.64 11.49
C LYS A 320 12.96 0.35 11.04
N LEU A 321 12.99 0.10 9.73
CA LEU A 321 13.78 -0.95 9.10
C LEU A 321 15.12 -0.38 8.62
N LYS A 322 16.11 -1.26 8.50
CA LYS A 322 17.40 -0.96 7.88
C LYS A 322 17.29 -1.31 6.39
N TYR A 323 17.87 -0.50 5.52
CA TYR A 323 17.74 -0.67 4.06
C TYR A 323 19.12 -0.77 3.40
N LEU A 324 19.28 -1.76 2.54
CA LEU A 324 20.42 -1.96 1.66
C LEU A 324 19.91 -2.07 0.23
N GLU A 325 20.57 -1.35 -0.67
CA GLU A 325 20.31 -1.39 -2.11
C GLU A 325 21.42 -2.17 -2.82
N TYR A 326 21.04 -2.96 -3.82
CA TYR A 326 21.97 -3.58 -4.74
C TYR A 326 21.53 -3.29 -6.17
N ASP A 327 22.17 -2.31 -6.80
CA ASP A 327 22.01 -2.03 -8.22
C ASP A 327 22.78 -3.08 -9.03
N ILE A 328 22.04 -3.79 -9.87
CA ILE A 328 22.64 -4.77 -10.75
C ILE A 328 23.40 -4.07 -11.88
N SER A 329 24.51 -4.66 -12.31
CA SER A 329 25.18 -4.21 -13.53
C SER A 329 24.44 -4.74 -14.76
N MET A 330 24.85 -4.22 -15.94
CA MET A 330 24.31 -4.68 -17.22
C MET A 330 24.50 -6.19 -17.39
N GLU A 331 25.65 -6.73 -16.99
CA GLU A 331 26.03 -8.15 -17.11
C GLU A 331 25.18 -9.08 -16.21
N GLU A 332 24.50 -8.53 -15.21
CA GLU A 332 23.58 -9.26 -14.33
C GLU A 332 22.13 -9.23 -14.84
N SER A 333 21.84 -8.44 -15.88
CA SER A 333 20.52 -8.31 -16.50
C SER A 333 20.38 -9.24 -17.68
N SER A 334 19.24 -9.92 -17.81
CA SER A 334 18.92 -10.70 -19.01
C SER A 334 18.71 -9.87 -20.27
N LEU A 335 18.69 -8.54 -20.18
CA LEU A 335 18.52 -7.67 -21.35
C LEU A 335 19.70 -7.78 -22.32
N ILE A 336 20.89 -8.16 -21.84
CA ILE A 336 22.07 -8.39 -22.69
C ILE A 336 21.89 -9.54 -23.69
N GLU A 337 20.95 -10.45 -23.42
CA GLU A 337 20.59 -11.57 -24.29
C GLU A 337 19.49 -11.18 -25.29
N GLN A 338 18.81 -10.05 -25.05
CA GLN A 338 17.60 -9.63 -25.78
C GLN A 338 17.85 -8.48 -26.74
N TYR A 339 18.88 -7.68 -26.49
CA TYR A 339 19.18 -6.46 -27.23
C TYR A 339 20.64 -6.48 -27.74
N PRO A 340 20.90 -5.94 -28.94
CA PRO A 340 22.25 -5.68 -29.41
C PRO A 340 23.05 -4.84 -28.41
N SER A 341 24.37 -5.02 -28.38
CA SER A 341 25.25 -4.38 -27.40
C SER A 341 25.31 -2.84 -27.53
N ASP A 342 24.91 -2.29 -28.67
CA ASP A 342 24.81 -0.87 -28.98
C ASP A 342 23.38 -0.30 -28.82
N ASP A 343 22.39 -1.14 -28.51
CA ASP A 343 21.00 -0.70 -28.37
C ASP A 343 20.84 0.31 -27.21
N PRO A 344 20.06 1.39 -27.39
CA PRO A 344 19.79 2.37 -26.34
C PRO A 344 19.22 1.76 -25.04
N VAL A 345 18.55 0.62 -25.09
CA VAL A 345 18.08 -0.10 -23.90
C VAL A 345 19.23 -0.43 -22.95
N LEU A 346 20.41 -0.74 -23.49
CA LEU A 346 21.63 -1.08 -22.75
C LEU A 346 22.59 0.10 -22.62
N LYS A 347 22.65 1.00 -23.60
CA LYS A 347 23.63 2.10 -23.62
C LYS A 347 23.13 3.43 -23.08
N ASP A 348 21.86 3.75 -23.30
CA ASP A 348 21.24 4.99 -22.83
C ASP A 348 19.83 4.73 -22.28
N PRO A 349 19.71 4.13 -21.07
CA PRO A 349 18.40 3.93 -20.44
C PRO A 349 17.59 5.22 -20.24
N ILE A 350 18.25 6.37 -20.14
CA ILE A 350 17.56 7.66 -19.98
C ILE A 350 16.75 7.99 -21.23
N SER A 351 17.26 7.70 -22.43
CA SER A 351 16.48 7.85 -23.67
C SER A 351 15.20 7.01 -23.67
N VAL A 352 15.22 5.82 -23.07
CA VAL A 352 14.06 4.95 -22.95
C VAL A 352 13.05 5.54 -21.97
N HIS A 353 13.50 6.09 -20.83
CA HIS A 353 12.64 6.81 -19.88
C HIS A 353 11.95 8.03 -20.50
N ARG A 354 12.61 8.75 -21.41
CA ARG A 354 12.00 9.88 -22.14
C ARG A 354 10.82 9.48 -23.03
N LYS A 355 10.72 8.20 -23.42
CA LYS A 355 9.56 7.66 -24.15
C LYS A 355 8.35 7.39 -23.25
N GLY A 356 8.47 7.66 -21.95
CA GLY A 356 7.41 7.55 -20.97
C GLY A 356 7.47 6.29 -20.12
N TRP A 357 6.84 6.36 -18.94
CA TRP A 357 6.89 5.32 -17.91
C TRP A 357 6.44 3.94 -18.40
N ASN A 358 5.40 3.86 -19.22
CA ASN A 358 4.89 2.58 -19.72
C ASN A 358 5.95 1.83 -20.55
N VAL A 359 6.73 2.54 -21.37
CA VAL A 359 7.80 1.96 -22.19
C VAL A 359 8.95 1.50 -21.29
N ALA A 360 9.42 2.39 -20.40
CA ALA A 360 10.51 2.10 -19.49
C ALA A 360 10.19 0.92 -18.54
N ALA A 361 9.01 0.92 -17.92
CA ALA A 361 8.55 -0.19 -17.10
C ALA A 361 8.40 -1.47 -17.91
N GLY A 362 7.82 -1.38 -19.12
CA GLY A 362 7.66 -2.52 -20.04
C GLY A 362 8.98 -3.23 -20.38
N ILE A 363 10.08 -2.49 -20.43
CA ILE A 363 11.43 -3.06 -20.67
C ILE A 363 12.06 -3.46 -19.33
N TYR A 364 12.29 -2.49 -18.45
CA TYR A 364 13.12 -2.67 -17.28
C TYR A 364 12.43 -3.34 -16.09
N LEU A 365 11.10 -3.50 -16.08
CA LEU A 365 10.39 -4.20 -15.00
C LEU A 365 9.67 -5.47 -15.46
N PHE A 366 9.32 -5.57 -16.74
CA PHE A 366 8.54 -6.71 -17.25
C PHE A 366 9.35 -7.66 -18.14
N ARG A 367 10.40 -7.20 -18.83
CA ARG A 367 11.17 -8.00 -19.79
C ARG A 367 12.56 -8.39 -19.33
N GLN A 368 12.98 -8.02 -18.12
CA GLN A 368 14.26 -8.46 -17.56
C GLN A 368 14.11 -9.38 -16.35
N ASP A 369 15.04 -10.32 -16.27
CA ASP A 369 15.35 -11.15 -15.12
C ASP A 369 16.78 -10.84 -14.65
N VAL A 370 17.10 -11.27 -13.43
CA VAL A 370 18.36 -10.96 -12.76
C VAL A 370 19.17 -12.24 -12.52
N LYS A 371 20.45 -12.22 -12.87
CA LYS A 371 21.43 -13.23 -12.46
C LYS A 371 22.52 -12.54 -11.64
N LEU A 372 22.47 -12.70 -10.32
CA LEU A 372 23.39 -11.99 -9.42
C LEU A 372 24.85 -12.41 -9.62
N ASN A 373 25.73 -11.44 -9.68
CA ASN A 373 27.16 -11.63 -9.49
C ASN A 373 27.43 -11.87 -8.00
N LEU A 374 27.57 -13.15 -7.63
CA LEU A 374 27.70 -13.58 -6.25
C LEU A 374 28.95 -13.05 -5.54
N ASN A 375 30.02 -12.71 -6.28
CA ASN A 375 31.22 -12.13 -5.69
C ASN A 375 30.96 -10.70 -5.22
N ARG A 376 30.24 -9.91 -6.01
CA ARG A 376 29.78 -8.57 -5.62
C ARG A 376 28.71 -8.63 -4.54
N PHE A 377 27.68 -9.46 -4.75
CA PHE A 377 26.53 -9.56 -3.86
C PHE A 377 26.87 -10.08 -2.46
N LYS A 378 27.94 -10.88 -2.32
CA LYS A 378 28.47 -11.34 -1.02
C LYS A 378 28.69 -10.16 -0.04
N GLY A 379 29.18 -9.02 -0.52
CA GLY A 379 29.40 -7.83 0.31
C GLY A 379 28.11 -7.35 0.98
N VAL A 380 27.01 -7.28 0.22
CA VAL A 380 25.70 -6.85 0.71
C VAL A 380 25.16 -7.76 1.81
N LEU A 381 25.30 -9.08 1.63
CA LEU A 381 24.90 -10.06 2.65
C LEU A 381 25.74 -9.95 3.94
N VAL A 382 27.03 -9.64 3.81
CA VAL A 382 27.92 -9.38 4.95
C VAL A 382 27.50 -8.11 5.68
N ASP A 383 27.20 -7.03 4.96
CA ASP A 383 26.75 -5.78 5.57
C ASP A 383 25.39 -5.93 6.24
N ALA A 384 24.47 -6.71 5.65
CA ALA A 384 23.21 -7.05 6.28
C ALA A 384 23.42 -7.75 7.63
N LYS A 385 24.38 -8.67 7.75
CA LYS A 385 24.73 -9.27 9.05
C LYS A 385 25.26 -8.23 10.03
N LYS A 386 26.19 -7.37 9.60
CA LYS A 386 26.75 -6.32 10.48
C LYS A 386 25.65 -5.43 11.05
N LEU A 387 24.66 -5.10 10.22
CA LEU A 387 23.50 -4.32 10.65
C LEU A 387 22.62 -5.04 11.69
N LEU A 388 22.74 -6.36 11.88
CA LEU A 388 22.00 -7.10 12.91
C LEU A 388 22.78 -7.33 14.21
N HIS A 389 24.07 -6.96 14.23
CA HIS A 389 24.92 -7.06 15.42
C HIS A 389 24.94 -5.73 16.16
N GLN A 390 24.91 -5.82 17.49
CA GLN A 390 25.13 -4.65 18.34
C GLN A 390 26.63 -4.39 18.40
N LYS A 391 27.06 -3.20 17.95
CA LYS A 391 28.41 -2.73 18.29
C LYS A 391 28.39 -2.38 19.79
N ILE A 392 29.26 -3.04 20.56
CA ILE A 392 29.52 -2.67 21.96
C ILE A 392 30.17 -1.28 21.98
#